data_AF-A0AAJ1V6Z1-F1
#
_entry.id   AF-A0AAJ1V6Z1-F1
#
_cell.length_a   1.000
_cell.length_b   1.000
_cell.length_c   1.000
_cell.angle_alpha   90.00
_cell.angle_beta   90.00
_cell.angle_gamma   90.00
#
_symmetry.space_group_name_H-M   'P 1'
#
loop_
_entity.id
_entity.type
_entity.pdbx_description
1 polymer ?
#
loop_
_entity_poly.entity_id
_entity_poly.type
_entity_poly.pdbx_seq_one_letter_code
_entity_poly.pdbx_strand_id
1 'polypeptide(L)'
;MPIREAVVVIKEKTTMLDLQNLVKRLENELKIRVFQIAIHKDEGHFDKESKEWKPNYHAHLVADWQDIETGKTLKHKSLDYVKMQDITAEVLGMERGISGGKNRLEALEFKISKKEEELNKLQEKIDNITKELQGKSLNDLKIIKNDLLGFKHNDKEKTLENYEKVIKSLNIKLDSLDQNLKKKNEEVIKLKDRISFMNNENLNLKIKSAKILTDKDFHAKEKNEYLNSVLQLLINETRYNKLRDPYKDRSSNGILVKEVEQIASKIMEKNQIPQTTIDTLFSNEKVVSIISQILKPNSISNENPENQQKRKPRFKR
;
A
#
# COMPACT_ATOMS: atom_id res chain seq x y z
N MET A 1 26.50 -0.61 2.55
CA MET A 1 26.53 0.47 3.56
C MET A 1 25.11 0.99 3.71
N PRO A 2 24.48 0.90 4.89
CA PRO A 2 23.13 1.39 5.09
C PRO A 2 23.14 2.92 5.13
N ILE A 3 22.91 3.56 3.99
CA ILE A 3 22.81 5.02 3.89
C ILE A 3 21.36 5.43 4.20
N ARG A 4 21.18 6.53 4.95
CA ARG A 4 19.88 7.14 5.21
C ARG A 4 19.90 8.63 4.91
N GLU A 5 18.76 9.15 4.51
CA GLU A 5 18.54 10.58 4.30
C GLU A 5 17.55 11.10 5.34
N ALA A 6 17.89 12.21 5.97
CA ALA A 6 17.03 12.95 6.89
C ALA A 6 16.74 14.33 6.32
N VAL A 7 15.48 14.77 6.46
CA VAL A 7 15.04 16.10 6.04
C VAL A 7 14.83 16.94 7.29
N VAL A 8 15.49 18.09 7.35
CA VAL A 8 15.41 19.04 8.46
C VAL A 8 14.80 20.34 7.96
N VAL A 9 13.68 20.76 8.54
CA VAL A 9 13.10 22.08 8.26
C VAL A 9 13.97 23.14 8.91
N ILE A 10 14.26 24.22 8.19
CA ILE A 10 15.17 25.29 8.65
C ILE A 10 14.50 26.66 8.55
N LYS A 11 15.10 27.67 9.21
CA LYS A 11 14.71 29.06 9.03
C LYS A 11 15.44 29.66 7.83
N GLU A 12 14.92 30.77 7.31
CA GLU A 12 15.56 31.52 6.24
C GLU A 12 17.01 31.90 6.57
N LYS A 13 17.22 32.34 7.82
CA LYS A 13 18.52 32.76 8.35
C LYS A 13 19.45 31.61 8.79
N THR A 14 18.99 30.35 8.72
CA THR A 14 19.82 29.21 9.09
C THR A 14 21.01 29.10 8.13
N THR A 15 22.20 28.94 8.70
CA THR A 15 23.48 28.87 7.99
C THR A 15 24.00 27.44 7.90
N MET A 16 24.98 27.20 7.02
CA MET A 16 25.67 25.91 6.94
C MET A 16 26.40 25.57 8.26
N LEU A 17 26.89 26.58 8.98
CA LEU A 17 27.57 26.39 10.26
C LEU A 17 26.62 25.82 11.32
N ASP A 18 25.37 26.29 11.36
CA ASP A 18 24.35 25.76 12.28
C ASP A 18 24.06 24.28 12.01
N LEU A 19 24.00 23.89 10.73
CA LEU A 19 23.81 22.50 10.31
C LEU A 19 25.05 21.64 10.58
N GLN A 20 26.26 22.19 10.44
CA GLN A 20 27.49 21.50 10.84
C GLN A 20 27.54 21.25 12.35
N ASN A 21 27.12 22.23 13.16
CA ASN A 21 26.99 22.07 14.60
C ASN A 21 25.97 21.00 14.97
N LEU A 22 24.83 20.96 14.27
CA LEU A 22 23.81 19.91 14.42
C LEU A 22 24.40 18.54 14.11
N VAL A 23 25.05 18.38 12.96
CA VAL A 23 25.70 17.12 12.55
C VAL A 23 26.71 16.65 13.58
N LYS A 24 27.56 17.55 14.08
CA LYS A 24 28.56 17.23 15.10
C LYS A 24 27.93 16.72 16.39
N ARG A 25 26.80 17.29 16.80
CA ARG A 25 26.08 16.85 18.01
C ARG A 25 25.37 15.50 17.80
N LEU A 26 24.79 15.27 16.62
CA LEU A 26 24.22 13.97 16.24
C LEU A 26 25.29 12.86 16.18
N GLU A 27 26.50 13.17 15.71
CA GLU A 27 27.61 12.24 15.69
C GLU A 27 28.08 11.90 17.11
N ASN A 28 28.22 12.89 17.98
CA ASN A 28 28.67 12.68 19.35
C ASN A 28 27.67 11.89 20.20
N GLU A 29 26.38 12.27 20.16
CA GLU A 29 25.36 11.73 21.06
C GLU A 29 24.67 10.47 20.52
N LEU A 30 24.50 10.36 19.19
CA LEU A 30 23.75 9.27 18.55
C LEU A 30 24.60 8.40 17.62
N LYS A 31 25.90 8.72 17.48
CA LYS A 31 26.84 8.04 16.57
C LYS A 31 26.42 8.06 15.10
N ILE A 32 25.62 9.07 14.72
CA ILE A 32 25.15 9.24 13.34
C ILE A 32 26.15 10.13 12.60
N ARG A 33 26.85 9.56 11.62
CA ARG A 33 27.81 10.30 10.80
C ARG A 33 27.12 10.82 9.53
N VAL A 34 26.97 12.14 9.43
CA VAL A 34 26.49 12.81 8.21
C VAL A 34 27.69 13.20 7.36
N PHE A 35 27.68 12.82 6.08
CA PHE A 35 28.77 13.11 5.15
C PHE A 35 28.37 14.08 4.04
N GLN A 36 27.07 14.37 3.87
CA GLN A 36 26.58 15.36 2.91
C GLN A 36 25.42 16.17 3.49
N ILE A 37 25.45 17.47 3.25
CA ILE A 37 24.40 18.42 3.62
C ILE A 37 24.02 19.20 2.36
N ALA A 38 22.74 19.20 1.99
CA ALA A 38 22.20 20.02 0.90
C ALA A 38 21.10 20.94 1.44
N ILE A 39 21.17 22.23 1.15
CA ILE A 39 20.19 23.23 1.64
C ILE A 39 19.33 23.68 0.45
N HIS A 40 18.02 23.54 0.57
CA HIS A 40 17.06 24.01 -0.43
C HIS A 40 16.34 25.26 0.10
N LYS A 41 16.53 26.39 -0.61
CA LYS A 41 15.87 27.67 -0.32
C LYS A 41 15.01 28.20 -1.48
N ASP A 42 14.87 27.39 -2.51
CA ASP A 42 14.20 27.67 -3.77
C ASP A 42 12.80 27.00 -3.86
N GLU A 43 12.46 26.15 -2.90
CA GLU A 43 11.17 25.47 -2.86
C GLU A 43 10.09 26.25 -2.09
N GLY A 44 8.83 26.08 -2.48
CA GLY A 44 7.68 26.76 -1.88
C GLY A 44 6.41 26.66 -2.71
N HIS A 45 5.37 27.38 -2.30
CA HIS A 45 4.13 27.53 -3.07
C HIS A 45 3.51 28.91 -2.86
N PHE A 46 2.74 29.38 -3.85
CA PHE A 46 1.89 30.55 -3.67
C PHE A 46 0.61 30.16 -2.93
N ASP A 47 0.26 30.93 -1.92
CA ASP A 47 -1.06 30.83 -1.30
C ASP A 47 -2.13 31.25 -2.32
N LYS A 48 -3.20 30.46 -2.44
CA LYS A 48 -4.24 30.73 -3.43
C LYS A 48 -5.14 31.89 -3.04
N GLU A 49 -5.28 32.16 -1.75
CA GLU A 49 -6.16 33.22 -1.24
C GLU A 49 -5.42 34.57 -1.15
N SER A 50 -4.26 34.61 -0.50
CA SER A 50 -3.48 35.85 -0.36
C SER A 50 -2.58 36.15 -1.55
N LYS A 51 -2.34 35.18 -2.46
CA LYS A 51 -1.35 35.26 -3.55
C LYS A 51 0.09 35.53 -3.08
N GLU A 52 0.38 35.34 -1.80
CA GLU A 52 1.71 35.51 -1.23
C GLU A 52 2.55 34.24 -1.40
N TRP A 53 3.85 34.40 -1.60
CA TRP A 53 4.80 33.29 -1.67
C TRP A 53 5.08 32.73 -0.27
N LYS A 54 4.82 31.43 -0.08
CA LYS A 54 5.17 30.68 1.13
C LYS A 54 6.37 29.77 0.86
N PRO A 55 7.58 30.16 1.28
CA PRO A 55 8.78 29.34 1.09
C PRO A 55 8.76 28.09 1.99
N ASN A 56 9.40 27.02 1.52
CA ASN A 56 9.63 25.78 2.25
C ASN A 56 11.13 25.50 2.40
N TYR A 57 11.77 26.19 3.34
CA TYR A 57 13.19 26.04 3.59
C TYR A 57 13.50 24.74 4.33
N HIS A 58 14.33 23.89 3.75
CA HIS A 58 14.75 22.64 4.37
C HIS A 58 16.15 22.22 3.92
N ALA A 59 16.76 21.32 4.69
CA ALA A 59 18.05 20.74 4.39
C ALA A 59 17.98 19.21 4.40
N HIS A 60 18.65 18.58 3.44
CA HIS A 60 18.84 17.14 3.35
C HIS A 60 20.18 16.77 3.98
N LEU A 61 20.15 15.83 4.93
CA LEU A 61 21.32 15.28 5.61
C LEU A 61 21.46 13.81 5.20
N VAL A 62 22.54 13.50 4.47
CA VAL A 62 22.85 12.12 4.07
C VAL A 62 23.82 11.53 5.08
N ALA A 63 23.36 10.48 5.76
CA ALA A 63 24.05 9.86 6.88
C ALA A 63 24.41 8.40 6.61
N ASP A 64 25.58 8.01 7.11
CA ASP A 64 25.95 6.61 7.26
C ASP A 64 25.33 6.08 8.55
N TRP A 65 24.61 4.96 8.43
CA TRP A 65 23.90 4.31 9.54
C TRP A 65 24.65 3.08 10.08
N GLN A 66 25.98 3.14 9.99
CA GLN A 66 26.90 2.11 10.45
C GLN A 66 27.79 2.68 11.54
N ASP A 67 27.98 1.90 12.60
CA ASP A 67 28.98 2.17 13.61
C ASP A 67 30.37 1.92 13.00
N ILE A 68 31.22 2.95 13.04
CA ILE A 68 32.55 2.94 12.42
C ILE A 68 33.48 1.97 13.13
N GLU A 69 33.31 1.80 14.45
CA GLU A 69 34.19 0.94 15.26
C GLU A 69 33.84 -0.53 15.09
N THR A 70 32.54 -0.86 15.15
CA THR A 70 32.08 -2.26 15.13
C THR A 70 31.67 -2.75 13.75
N GLY A 71 31.51 -1.86 12.78
CA GLY A 71 31.02 -2.15 11.43
C GLY A 71 29.57 -2.62 11.39
N LYS A 72 28.81 -2.54 12.48
CA LYS A 72 27.41 -2.98 12.56
C LYS A 72 26.45 -1.82 12.29
N THR A 73 25.27 -2.14 11.77
CA THR A 73 24.21 -1.14 11.59
C THR A 73 23.71 -0.62 12.93
N LEU A 74 23.55 0.70 13.04
CA LEU A 74 23.00 1.36 14.22
C LEU A 74 21.51 1.00 14.38
N LYS A 75 21.17 0.37 15.51
CA LYS A 75 19.79 0.00 15.86
C LYS A 75 19.19 0.99 16.85
N HIS A 76 18.82 2.18 16.37
CA HIS A 76 18.17 3.20 17.20
C HIS A 76 16.75 2.79 17.62
N LYS A 77 16.38 3.13 18.86
CA LYS A 77 15.06 2.94 19.47
C LYS A 77 14.26 4.25 19.46
N SER A 78 12.99 4.19 19.84
CA SER A 78 12.11 5.37 19.90
C SER A 78 12.69 6.54 20.72
N LEU A 79 13.38 6.24 21.82
CA LEU A 79 14.04 7.27 22.66
C LEU A 79 15.15 8.03 21.93
N ASP A 80 15.87 7.38 21.02
CA ASP A 80 16.95 8.00 20.25
C ASP A 80 16.37 8.99 19.23
N TYR A 81 15.22 8.66 18.63
CA TYR A 81 14.50 9.58 17.74
C TYR A 81 13.89 10.78 18.49
N VAL A 82 13.44 10.58 19.72
CA VAL A 82 12.99 11.68 20.59
C VAL A 82 14.16 12.62 20.88
N LYS A 83 15.31 12.09 21.30
CA LYS A 83 16.53 12.88 21.52
C LYS A 83 17.01 13.58 20.25
N MET A 84 16.92 12.94 19.08
CA MET A 84 17.27 13.56 17.81
C MET A 84 16.43 14.81 17.52
N GLN A 85 15.13 14.76 17.81
CA GLN A 85 14.24 15.93 17.69
C GLN A 85 14.62 17.03 18.69
N ASP A 86 14.96 16.65 19.92
CA ASP A 86 15.37 17.59 20.98
C ASP A 86 16.65 18.33 20.59
N ILE A 87 17.68 17.59 20.17
CA ILE A 87 18.96 18.13 19.69
C ILE A 87 18.73 19.07 18.50
N THR A 88 17.89 18.68 17.55
CA THR A 88 17.61 19.49 16.35
C THR A 88 16.92 20.81 16.73
N ALA A 89 15.93 20.76 17.63
CA ALA A 89 15.23 21.93 18.13
C ALA A 89 16.17 22.87 18.92
N GLU A 90 17.00 22.31 19.81
CA GLU A 90 17.96 23.06 20.63
C GLU A 90 19.01 23.76 19.75
N VAL A 91 19.67 23.03 18.84
CA VAL A 91 20.76 23.58 18.02
C VAL A 91 20.26 24.62 17.01
N LEU A 92 19.08 24.42 16.42
CA LEU A 92 18.51 25.38 15.46
C LEU A 92 17.69 26.49 16.13
N GLY A 93 17.56 26.46 17.45
CA GLY A 93 16.72 27.40 18.22
C GLY A 93 15.27 27.40 17.73
N MET A 94 14.73 26.22 17.43
CA MET A 94 13.37 26.01 16.94
C MET A 94 12.50 25.38 18.02
N GLU A 95 11.20 25.60 17.94
CA GLU A 95 10.26 24.92 18.84
C GLU A 95 10.17 23.43 18.50
N ARG A 96 10.19 22.61 19.54
CA ARG A 96 10.07 21.15 19.41
C ARG A 96 8.66 20.79 18.95
N GLY A 97 8.55 19.84 18.02
CA GLY A 97 7.26 19.28 17.60
C GLY A 97 6.49 18.57 18.74
N ILE A 98 5.17 18.54 18.62
CA ILE A 98 4.26 17.92 19.60
C ILE A 98 4.29 16.39 19.49
N SER A 99 4.34 15.70 20.63
CA SER A 99 4.27 14.23 20.71
C SER A 99 2.88 13.70 20.29
N GLY A 100 2.84 12.62 19.51
CA GLY A 100 1.58 12.09 18.95
C GLY A 100 1.17 12.75 17.62
N GLY A 101 2.13 13.36 16.92
CA GLY A 101 1.90 14.01 15.63
C GLY A 101 1.30 13.08 14.56
N LYS A 102 0.74 13.70 13.52
CA LYS A 102 0.16 13.03 12.35
C LYS A 102 1.16 12.05 11.73
N ASN A 103 0.66 10.90 11.25
CA ASN A 103 1.47 9.95 10.49
C ASN A 103 2.16 10.67 9.32
N ARG A 104 3.42 10.31 9.05
CA ARG A 104 4.15 10.81 7.88
C ARG A 104 3.41 10.33 6.63
N LEU A 105 2.89 11.27 5.87
CA LEU A 105 2.37 11.04 4.53
C LEU A 105 3.51 11.20 3.53
N GLU A 106 3.51 10.40 2.48
CA GLU A 106 4.39 10.64 1.35
C GLU A 106 4.01 11.96 0.64
N ALA A 107 4.94 12.56 -0.11
CA ALA A 107 4.69 13.84 -0.76
C ALA A 107 3.48 13.81 -1.71
N LEU A 108 3.24 12.67 -2.39
CA LEU A 108 2.08 12.48 -3.25
C LEU A 108 0.79 12.38 -2.44
N GLU A 109 0.80 11.59 -1.37
CA GLU A 109 -0.35 11.38 -0.50
C GLU A 109 -0.77 12.68 0.21
N PHE A 110 0.19 13.47 0.67
CA PHE A 110 -0.08 14.80 1.23
C PHE A 110 -0.73 15.74 0.20
N LYS A 111 -0.24 15.74 -1.06
CA LYS A 111 -0.84 16.53 -2.14
C LYS A 111 -2.28 16.12 -2.43
N ILE A 112 -2.56 14.81 -2.46
CA ILE A 112 -3.91 14.27 -2.65
C ILE A 112 -4.81 14.72 -1.51
N SER A 113 -4.41 14.49 -0.26
CA SER A 113 -5.18 14.87 0.93
C SER A 113 -5.50 16.36 0.94
N LYS A 114 -4.54 17.23 0.58
CA LYS A 114 -4.77 18.68 0.49
C LYS A 114 -5.77 19.04 -0.62
N LYS A 115 -5.71 18.37 -1.76
CA LYS A 115 -6.66 18.58 -2.86
C LYS A 115 -8.07 18.11 -2.51
N GLU A 116 -8.20 17.01 -1.79
CA GLU A 116 -9.49 16.52 -1.29
C GLU A 116 -10.10 17.48 -0.27
N GLU A 117 -9.30 18.02 0.67
CA GLU A 117 -9.74 19.03 1.62
C GLU A 117 -10.26 20.29 0.92
N GLU A 118 -9.57 20.75 -0.15
CA GLU A 118 -10.02 21.86 -0.99
C GLU A 118 -11.33 21.56 -1.72
N LEU A 119 -11.45 20.38 -2.32
CA LEU A 119 -12.67 19.95 -3.00
C LEU A 119 -13.87 19.88 -2.05
N ASN A 120 -13.67 19.36 -0.85
CA ASN A 120 -14.72 19.28 0.17
C ASN A 120 -15.20 20.69 0.59
N LYS A 121 -14.29 21.65 0.81
CA LYS A 121 -14.67 23.04 1.13
C LYS A 121 -15.43 23.72 -0.01
N LEU A 122 -15.04 23.45 -1.27
CA LEU A 122 -15.79 23.95 -2.42
C LEU A 122 -17.17 23.31 -2.51
N GLN A 123 -17.27 22.01 -2.27
CA GLN A 123 -18.53 21.29 -2.27
C GLN A 123 -19.47 21.82 -1.17
N GLU A 124 -18.97 22.06 0.05
CA GLU A 124 -19.77 22.66 1.13
C GLU A 124 -20.29 24.05 0.75
N LYS A 125 -19.46 24.90 0.11
CA LYS A 125 -19.91 26.21 -0.40
C LYS A 125 -21.00 26.06 -1.45
N ILE A 126 -20.86 25.11 -2.37
CA ILE A 126 -21.86 24.80 -3.41
C ILE A 126 -23.16 24.29 -2.78
N ASP A 127 -23.07 23.42 -1.79
CA ASP A 127 -24.22 22.84 -1.09
C ASP A 127 -24.99 23.92 -0.30
N ASN A 128 -24.27 24.85 0.31
CA ASN A 128 -24.89 26.00 0.98
C ASN A 128 -25.62 26.92 -0.02
N ILE A 129 -24.99 27.25 -1.15
CA ILE A 129 -25.61 28.06 -2.21
C ILE A 129 -26.83 27.34 -2.82
N THR A 130 -26.74 26.03 -3.04
CA THR A 130 -27.85 25.27 -3.63
C THR A 130 -29.02 25.11 -2.66
N LYS A 131 -28.78 25.02 -1.34
CA LYS A 131 -29.84 25.07 -0.32
C LYS A 131 -30.52 26.43 -0.26
N GLU A 132 -29.78 27.53 -0.37
CA GLU A 132 -30.37 28.89 -0.44
C GLU A 132 -31.24 29.10 -1.69
N LEU A 133 -30.98 28.34 -2.76
CA LEU A 133 -31.71 28.41 -4.04
C LEU A 133 -32.84 27.38 -4.14
N GLN A 134 -32.84 26.32 -3.34
CA GLN A 134 -33.90 25.31 -3.31
C GLN A 134 -35.17 25.88 -2.65
N GLY A 135 -36.12 26.31 -3.48
CA GLY A 135 -37.43 26.79 -3.04
C GLY A 135 -37.93 28.02 -3.80
N LYS A 136 -37.11 28.66 -4.62
CA LYS A 136 -37.52 29.81 -5.45
C LYS A 136 -37.91 29.33 -6.85
N SER A 137 -39.18 29.52 -7.20
CA SER A 137 -39.68 29.40 -8.58
C SER A 137 -38.93 30.40 -9.48
N LEU A 138 -38.81 30.13 -10.78
CA LEU A 138 -38.25 31.09 -11.75
C LEU A 138 -38.92 32.47 -11.70
N ASN A 139 -40.17 32.52 -11.20
CA ASN A 139 -40.94 33.74 -10.98
C ASN A 139 -40.52 34.49 -9.70
N ASP A 140 -39.99 33.81 -8.68
CA ASP A 140 -39.54 34.42 -7.41
C ASP A 140 -38.16 35.09 -7.54
N LEU A 141 -37.46 34.86 -8.66
CA LEU A 141 -36.17 35.49 -8.97
C LEU A 141 -36.33 36.89 -9.58
N LYS A 142 -37.52 37.22 -10.09
CA LYS A 142 -37.87 38.55 -10.58
C LYS A 142 -38.13 39.47 -9.39
N ILE A 143 -37.27 40.47 -9.21
CA ILE A 143 -37.43 41.43 -8.12
C ILE A 143 -38.28 42.59 -8.64
N ILE A 144 -39.49 42.72 -8.09
CA ILE A 144 -40.40 43.84 -8.37
C ILE A 144 -40.23 44.86 -7.24
N LYS A 145 -39.85 46.09 -7.58
CA LYS A 145 -39.79 47.25 -6.68
C LYS A 145 -40.96 48.19 -6.93
N ASN A 146 -41.38 48.92 -5.89
CA ASN A 146 -42.35 49.98 -6.02
C ASN A 146 -41.62 51.33 -6.08
N ASP A 147 -42.02 52.20 -7.01
CA ASP A 147 -41.58 53.59 -7.04
C ASP A 147 -42.22 54.42 -5.92
N LEU A 148 -41.74 55.66 -5.72
CA LEU A 148 -42.28 56.62 -4.74
C LEU A 148 -43.81 56.83 -4.88
N LEU A 149 -44.35 56.64 -6.09
CA LEU A 149 -45.78 56.74 -6.42
C LEU A 149 -46.53 55.39 -6.37
N GLY A 150 -45.88 54.28 -5.97
CA GLY A 150 -46.49 52.96 -5.84
C GLY A 150 -46.54 52.11 -7.13
N PHE A 151 -45.97 52.59 -8.23
CA PHE A 151 -45.90 51.83 -9.48
C PHE A 151 -44.87 50.69 -9.39
N LYS A 152 -45.26 49.49 -9.83
CA LYS A 152 -44.40 48.30 -9.82
C LYS A 152 -43.44 48.29 -11.02
N HIS A 153 -42.14 48.26 -10.76
CA HIS A 153 -41.10 48.14 -11.78
C HIS A 153 -40.15 46.98 -11.46
N ASN A 154 -39.73 46.26 -12.51
CA ASN A 154 -38.81 45.14 -12.38
C ASN A 154 -37.38 45.68 -12.24
N ASP A 155 -36.71 45.31 -11.16
CA ASP A 155 -35.29 45.58 -10.96
C ASP A 155 -34.47 44.61 -11.82
N LYS A 156 -34.24 45.01 -13.08
CA LYS A 156 -33.62 44.18 -14.10
C LYS A 156 -32.22 43.73 -13.71
N GLU A 157 -31.46 44.58 -13.02
CA GLU A 157 -30.06 44.35 -12.67
C GLU A 157 -29.94 43.27 -11.59
N LYS A 158 -30.70 43.38 -10.50
CA LYS A 158 -30.74 42.35 -9.44
C LYS A 158 -31.38 41.05 -9.93
N THR A 159 -32.36 41.14 -10.81
CA THR A 159 -32.99 39.96 -11.43
C THR A 159 -31.98 39.21 -12.31
N LEU A 160 -31.14 39.93 -13.07
CA LEU A 160 -30.06 39.34 -13.87
C LEU A 160 -29.00 38.67 -12.97
N GLU A 161 -28.59 39.34 -11.89
CA GLU A 161 -27.63 38.79 -10.92
C GLU A 161 -28.13 37.47 -10.30
N ASN A 162 -29.43 37.38 -10.00
CA ASN A 162 -30.05 36.15 -9.50
C ASN A 162 -30.02 35.03 -10.56
N TYR A 163 -30.35 35.33 -11.81
CA TYR A 163 -30.27 34.34 -12.89
C TYR A 163 -28.84 33.88 -13.14
N GLU A 164 -27.84 34.77 -13.08
CA GLU A 164 -26.43 34.41 -13.19
C GLU A 164 -25.98 33.44 -12.09
N LYS A 165 -26.42 33.65 -10.84
CA LYS A 165 -26.13 32.73 -9.72
C LYS A 165 -26.71 31.34 -9.98
N VAL A 166 -27.94 31.26 -10.50
CA VAL A 166 -28.57 29.99 -10.86
C VAL A 166 -27.81 29.31 -11.99
N ILE A 167 -27.44 30.04 -13.06
CA ILE A 167 -26.66 29.48 -14.18
C ILE A 167 -25.31 28.95 -13.69
N LYS A 168 -24.61 29.68 -12.84
CA LYS A 168 -23.36 29.21 -12.21
C LYS A 168 -23.58 27.91 -11.43
N SER A 169 -24.65 27.83 -10.65
CA SER A 169 -24.97 26.60 -9.90
C SER A 169 -25.31 25.41 -10.80
N LEU A 170 -26.00 25.64 -11.91
CA LEU A 170 -26.34 24.61 -12.90
C LEU A 170 -25.09 24.11 -13.61
N ASN A 171 -24.19 25.01 -14.01
CA ASN A 171 -22.92 24.64 -14.64
C ASN A 171 -22.07 23.76 -13.73
N ILE A 172 -22.02 24.07 -12.42
CA ILE A 172 -21.31 23.25 -11.43
C ILE A 172 -21.94 21.85 -11.30
N LYS A 173 -23.28 21.75 -11.27
CA LYS A 173 -23.97 20.45 -11.26
C LYS A 173 -23.74 19.66 -12.55
N LEU A 174 -23.64 20.35 -13.68
CA LEU A 174 -23.39 19.74 -14.97
C LEU A 174 -21.97 19.17 -15.03
N ASP A 175 -20.98 19.91 -14.52
CA ASP A 175 -19.59 19.43 -14.41
C ASP A 175 -19.47 18.20 -13.48
N SER A 176 -20.15 18.21 -12.33
CA SER A 176 -20.13 17.06 -11.42
C SER A 176 -20.80 15.82 -12.02
N LEU A 177 -21.89 16.00 -12.77
CA LEU A 177 -22.53 14.94 -13.55
C LEU A 177 -21.60 14.39 -14.64
N ASP A 178 -20.91 15.26 -15.39
CA ASP A 178 -19.96 14.84 -16.43
C ASP A 178 -18.79 14.04 -15.85
N GLN A 179 -18.23 14.47 -14.72
CA GLN A 179 -17.19 13.70 -14.02
C GLN A 179 -17.69 12.33 -13.55
N ASN A 180 -18.90 12.24 -13.03
CA ASN A 180 -19.50 10.97 -12.63
C ASN A 180 -19.73 10.05 -13.83
N LEU A 181 -20.16 10.59 -14.96
CA LEU A 181 -20.36 9.85 -16.21
C LEU A 181 -19.03 9.30 -16.73
N LYS A 182 -17.95 10.10 -16.71
CA LYS A 182 -16.59 9.65 -17.06
C LYS A 182 -16.12 8.49 -16.19
N LYS A 183 -16.25 8.59 -14.86
CA LYS A 183 -15.91 7.50 -13.93
C LYS A 183 -16.69 6.21 -14.21
N LYS A 184 -18.00 6.34 -14.45
CA LYS A 184 -18.85 5.19 -14.79
C LYS A 184 -18.47 4.55 -16.12
N ASN A 185 -18.09 5.35 -17.13
CA ASN A 185 -17.58 4.81 -18.39
C ASN A 185 -16.27 4.03 -18.22
N GLU A 186 -15.34 4.52 -17.39
CA GLU A 186 -14.11 3.78 -17.08
C GLU A 186 -14.39 2.44 -16.38
N GLU A 187 -15.34 2.41 -15.44
CA GLU A 187 -15.79 1.17 -14.80
C GLU A 187 -16.37 0.18 -15.82
N VAL A 188 -17.20 0.67 -16.75
CA VAL A 188 -17.79 -0.17 -17.82
C VAL A 188 -16.71 -0.76 -18.72
N ILE A 189 -15.68 0.00 -19.09
CA ILE A 189 -14.55 -0.49 -19.89
C ILE A 189 -13.82 -1.62 -19.15
N LYS A 190 -13.47 -1.42 -17.87
CA LYS A 190 -12.79 -2.44 -17.05
C LYS A 190 -13.62 -3.72 -16.92
N LEU A 191 -14.93 -3.60 -16.73
CA LEU A 191 -15.83 -4.74 -16.66
C LEU A 191 -15.89 -5.49 -18.00
N LYS A 192 -15.94 -4.76 -19.12
CA LYS A 192 -15.94 -5.35 -20.46
C LYS A 192 -14.65 -6.13 -20.75
N ASP A 193 -13.50 -5.58 -20.36
CA ASP A 193 -12.21 -6.25 -20.49
C ASP A 193 -12.17 -7.55 -19.66
N ARG A 194 -12.65 -7.49 -18.41
CA ARG A 194 -12.74 -8.67 -17.54
C ARG A 194 -13.65 -9.75 -18.13
N ILE A 195 -14.81 -9.37 -18.68
CA ILE A 195 -15.72 -10.30 -19.35
C ILE A 195 -15.02 -10.95 -20.55
N SER A 196 -14.30 -10.18 -21.37
CA SER A 196 -13.56 -10.71 -22.53
C SER A 196 -12.48 -11.71 -22.10
N PHE A 197 -11.74 -11.41 -21.03
CA PHE A 197 -10.73 -12.29 -20.46
C PHE A 197 -11.34 -13.61 -19.96
N MET A 198 -12.40 -13.53 -19.16
CA MET A 198 -13.10 -14.71 -18.63
C MET A 198 -13.70 -15.56 -19.75
N ASN A 199 -14.19 -14.96 -20.83
CA ASN A 199 -14.70 -15.70 -21.98
C ASN A 199 -13.59 -16.47 -22.71
N ASN A 200 -12.42 -15.84 -22.90
CA ASN A 200 -11.26 -16.51 -23.50
C ASN A 200 -10.75 -17.66 -22.62
N GLU A 201 -10.68 -17.46 -21.31
CA GLU A 201 -10.30 -18.50 -20.35
C GLU A 201 -11.28 -19.68 -20.38
N ASN A 202 -12.58 -19.41 -20.37
CA ASN A 202 -13.61 -20.44 -20.51
C ASN A 202 -13.50 -21.20 -21.84
N LEU A 203 -13.21 -20.51 -22.94
CA LEU A 203 -13.00 -21.14 -24.23
C LEU A 203 -11.78 -22.07 -24.21
N ASN A 204 -10.68 -21.62 -23.61
CA ASN A 204 -9.48 -22.44 -23.43
C ASN A 204 -9.76 -23.67 -22.56
N LEU A 205 -10.50 -23.52 -21.45
CA LEU A 205 -10.90 -24.62 -20.59
C LEU A 205 -11.78 -25.63 -21.34
N LYS A 206 -12.73 -25.16 -22.16
CA LYS A 206 -13.57 -26.04 -23.01
C LYS A 206 -12.74 -26.82 -24.02
N ILE A 207 -11.77 -26.17 -24.67
CA ILE A 207 -10.85 -26.85 -25.61
C ILE A 207 -10.02 -27.89 -24.86
N LYS A 208 -9.49 -27.52 -23.68
CA LYS A 208 -8.67 -28.42 -22.86
C LYS A 208 -9.49 -29.62 -22.39
N SER A 209 -10.72 -29.42 -21.88
CA SER A 209 -11.59 -30.51 -21.45
C SER A 209 -11.96 -31.44 -22.61
N ALA A 210 -12.22 -30.89 -23.81
CA ALA A 210 -12.46 -31.71 -24.99
C ALA A 210 -11.24 -32.57 -25.35
N LYS A 211 -10.03 -32.00 -25.31
CA LYS A 211 -8.77 -32.74 -25.55
C LYS A 211 -8.53 -33.84 -24.51
N ILE A 212 -8.78 -33.58 -23.23
CA ILE A 212 -8.67 -34.59 -22.16
C ILE A 212 -9.61 -35.78 -22.42
N LEU A 213 -10.78 -35.55 -23.02
CA LEU A 213 -11.74 -36.61 -23.30
C LEU A 213 -11.42 -37.40 -24.58
N THR A 214 -10.76 -36.78 -25.56
CA THR A 214 -10.51 -37.40 -26.88
C THR A 214 -9.12 -38.01 -27.03
N ASP A 215 -8.10 -37.45 -26.38
CA ASP A 215 -6.70 -37.86 -26.50
C ASP A 215 -6.22 -38.54 -25.20
N LYS A 216 -5.92 -39.83 -25.31
CA LYS A 216 -5.47 -40.67 -24.18
C LYS A 216 -4.09 -40.26 -23.64
N ASP A 217 -3.17 -39.85 -24.52
CA ASP A 217 -1.81 -39.46 -24.12
C ASP A 217 -1.85 -38.10 -23.42
N PHE A 218 -2.67 -37.17 -23.94
CA PHE A 218 -2.92 -35.88 -23.29
C PHE A 218 -3.58 -36.05 -21.92
N HIS A 219 -4.58 -36.92 -21.80
CA HIS A 219 -5.22 -37.24 -20.52
C HIS A 219 -4.22 -37.81 -19.50
N ALA A 220 -3.38 -38.78 -19.91
CA ALA A 220 -2.38 -39.37 -19.02
C ALA A 220 -1.37 -38.33 -18.52
N LYS A 221 -0.95 -37.41 -19.40
CA LYS A 221 -0.06 -36.30 -19.04
C LYS A 221 -0.69 -35.34 -18.03
N GLU A 222 -1.90 -34.85 -18.30
CA GLU A 222 -2.63 -33.94 -17.41
C GLU A 222 -2.92 -34.59 -16.05
N LYS A 223 -3.27 -35.88 -16.03
CA LYS A 223 -3.45 -36.66 -14.80
C LYS A 223 -2.17 -36.69 -13.96
N ASN A 224 -1.01 -36.91 -14.59
CA ASN A 224 0.27 -36.90 -13.89
C ASN A 224 0.64 -35.50 -13.35
N GLU A 225 0.36 -34.44 -14.11
CA GLU A 225 0.57 -33.06 -13.65
C GLU A 225 -0.32 -32.70 -12.44
N TYR A 226 -1.58 -33.13 -12.46
CA TYR A 226 -2.49 -32.99 -11.33
C TYR A 226 -1.99 -33.74 -10.09
N LEU A 227 -1.62 -35.03 -10.24
CA LEU A 227 -1.08 -35.84 -9.16
C LEU A 227 0.21 -35.24 -8.57
N ASN A 228 1.11 -34.73 -9.41
CA ASN A 228 2.32 -34.05 -8.96
C ASN A 228 2.00 -32.77 -8.18
N SER A 229 0.98 -32.01 -8.59
CA SER A 229 0.55 -30.80 -7.88
C SER A 229 0.02 -31.13 -6.48
N VAL A 230 -0.81 -32.16 -6.38
CA VAL A 230 -1.34 -32.66 -5.09
C VAL A 230 -0.21 -33.19 -4.20
N LEU A 231 0.75 -33.92 -4.77
CA LEU A 231 1.94 -34.38 -4.05
C LEU A 231 2.77 -33.22 -3.47
N GLN A 232 2.98 -32.15 -4.25
CA GLN A 232 3.72 -30.98 -3.76
C GLN A 232 2.97 -30.26 -2.63
N LEU A 233 1.65 -30.14 -2.72
CA LEU A 233 0.82 -29.60 -1.64
C LEU A 233 0.98 -30.44 -0.36
N LEU A 234 0.88 -31.76 -0.48
CA LEU A 234 1.04 -32.69 0.62
C LEU A 234 2.43 -32.57 1.27
N ILE A 235 3.49 -32.51 0.48
CA ILE A 235 4.87 -32.29 0.95
C ILE A 235 5.00 -30.97 1.71
N ASN A 236 4.45 -29.88 1.17
CA ASN A 236 4.56 -28.55 1.78
C ASN A 236 3.80 -28.46 3.11
N GLU A 237 2.58 -28.99 3.16
CA GLU A 237 1.78 -29.06 4.40
C GLU A 237 2.42 -29.99 5.43
N THR A 238 3.03 -31.09 5.00
CA THR A 238 3.79 -31.97 5.90
C THR A 238 4.99 -31.25 6.52
N ARG A 239 5.74 -30.49 5.72
CA ARG A 239 6.85 -29.65 6.22
C ARG A 239 6.36 -28.56 7.16
N TYR A 240 5.26 -27.90 6.83
CA TYR A 240 4.67 -26.85 7.66
C TYR A 240 4.23 -27.38 9.03
N ASN A 241 3.54 -28.53 9.05
CA ASN A 241 3.14 -29.18 10.32
C ASN A 241 4.36 -29.63 11.14
N LYS A 242 5.43 -30.11 10.50
CA LYS A 242 6.70 -30.39 11.19
C LYS A 242 7.32 -29.14 11.82
N LEU A 243 7.28 -28.01 11.13
CA LEU A 243 7.82 -26.74 11.62
C LEU A 243 6.97 -26.16 12.77
N ARG A 244 5.65 -26.34 12.69
CA ARG A 244 4.69 -25.87 13.71
C ARG A 244 4.88 -26.60 15.04
N ASP A 245 5.03 -27.93 14.99
CA ASP A 245 5.16 -28.78 16.18
C ASP A 245 6.47 -29.59 16.13
N PRO A 246 7.63 -28.97 16.45
CA PRO A 246 8.94 -29.62 16.32
C PRO A 246 9.21 -30.68 17.39
N TYR A 247 8.56 -30.59 18.56
CA TYR A 247 8.75 -31.49 19.70
C TYR A 247 7.73 -32.63 19.79
N LYS A 248 6.85 -32.76 18.79
CA LYS A 248 5.84 -33.83 18.75
C LYS A 248 6.50 -35.19 18.61
N ASP A 249 6.06 -36.17 19.39
CA ASP A 249 6.58 -37.54 19.31
C ASP A 249 6.29 -38.13 17.93
N ARG A 250 7.36 -38.51 17.23
CA ARG A 250 7.34 -39.10 15.89
C ARG A 250 8.16 -40.40 15.85
N SER A 251 8.32 -41.04 17.00
CA SER A 251 9.18 -42.20 17.19
C SER A 251 8.58 -43.49 16.64
N SER A 252 7.24 -43.58 16.58
CA SER A 252 6.52 -44.75 16.06
C SER A 252 5.94 -44.51 14.67
N ASN A 253 6.09 -45.49 13.78
CA ASN A 253 5.49 -45.50 12.45
C ASN A 253 3.95 -45.35 12.50
N GLY A 254 3.29 -45.88 13.54
CA GLY A 254 1.84 -45.72 13.71
C GLY A 254 1.39 -44.28 14.00
N ILE A 255 2.26 -43.48 14.64
CA ILE A 255 1.99 -42.06 14.91
C ILE A 255 2.21 -41.23 13.64
N LEU A 256 3.25 -41.56 12.86
CA LEU A 256 3.52 -40.94 11.56
C LEU A 256 2.37 -41.14 10.58
N VAL A 257 1.82 -42.35 10.48
CA VAL A 257 0.68 -42.65 9.59
C VAL A 257 -0.54 -41.82 9.98
N LYS A 258 -0.91 -41.77 11.27
CA LYS A 258 -2.04 -40.95 11.75
C LYS A 258 -1.83 -39.46 11.48
N GLU A 259 -0.60 -38.95 11.61
CA GLU A 259 -0.29 -37.55 11.31
C GLU A 259 -0.44 -37.26 9.81
N VAL A 260 0.03 -38.16 8.94
CA VAL A 260 -0.12 -38.04 7.48
C VAL A 260 -1.59 -38.11 7.06
N GLU A 261 -2.37 -39.02 7.64
CA GLU A 261 -3.81 -39.13 7.41
C GLU A 261 -4.55 -37.83 7.79
N GLN A 262 -4.25 -37.27 8.96
CA GLN A 262 -4.83 -35.98 9.38
C GLN A 262 -4.46 -34.82 8.44
N ILE A 263 -3.23 -34.81 7.93
CA ILE A 263 -2.77 -33.80 6.96
C ILE A 263 -3.50 -33.99 5.64
N ALA A 264 -3.63 -35.23 5.16
CA ALA A 264 -4.33 -35.55 3.93
C ALA A 264 -5.82 -35.16 4.01
N SER A 265 -6.52 -35.50 5.09
CA SER A 265 -7.94 -35.11 5.29
C SER A 265 -8.15 -33.60 5.26
N LYS A 266 -7.27 -32.83 5.92
CA LYS A 266 -7.32 -31.36 5.89
C LYS A 266 -7.11 -30.78 4.49
N ILE A 267 -6.15 -31.34 3.74
CA ILE A 267 -5.88 -30.90 2.36
C ILE A 267 -7.06 -31.23 1.45
N MET A 268 -7.67 -32.39 1.63
CA MET A 268 -8.83 -32.82 0.87
C MET A 268 -10.03 -31.89 1.07
N GLU A 269 -10.39 -31.59 2.33
CA GLU A 269 -11.50 -30.69 2.64
C GLU A 269 -11.26 -29.27 2.12
N LYS A 270 -10.05 -28.73 2.36
CA LYS A 270 -9.71 -27.35 1.99
C LYS A 270 -9.69 -27.12 0.47
N ASN A 271 -9.25 -28.12 -0.30
CA ASN A 271 -9.03 -27.98 -1.75
C ASN A 271 -10.01 -28.80 -2.58
N GLN A 272 -11.02 -29.43 -1.97
CA GLN A 272 -12.00 -30.30 -2.63
C GLN A 272 -11.36 -31.41 -3.46
N ILE A 273 -10.28 -32.01 -2.94
CA ILE A 273 -9.54 -33.08 -3.63
C ILE A 273 -10.25 -34.42 -3.37
N PRO A 274 -10.56 -35.23 -4.41
CA PRO A 274 -11.18 -36.54 -4.23
C PRO A 274 -10.27 -37.53 -3.48
N GLN A 275 -10.87 -38.34 -2.59
CA GLN A 275 -10.16 -39.40 -1.84
C GLN A 275 -9.35 -40.32 -2.75
N THR A 276 -9.91 -40.68 -3.90
CA THR A 276 -9.28 -41.54 -4.91
C THR A 276 -7.94 -40.99 -5.43
N THR A 277 -7.75 -39.67 -5.40
CA THR A 277 -6.49 -39.02 -5.78
C THR A 277 -5.41 -39.26 -4.72
N ILE A 278 -5.79 -39.23 -3.46
CA ILE A 278 -4.90 -39.49 -2.33
C ILE A 278 -4.56 -40.98 -2.26
N ASP A 279 -5.55 -41.85 -2.49
CA ASP A 279 -5.34 -43.30 -2.53
C ASP A 279 -4.37 -43.70 -3.65
N THR A 280 -4.52 -43.10 -4.84
CA THR A 280 -3.61 -43.35 -5.97
C THR A 280 -2.19 -42.84 -5.72
N LEU A 281 -2.02 -41.73 -4.98
CA LEU A 281 -0.70 -41.24 -4.57
C LEU A 281 -0.03 -42.15 -3.54
N PHE A 282 -0.77 -42.58 -2.50
CA PHE A 282 -0.23 -43.44 -1.45
C PHE A 282 -0.05 -44.90 -1.89
N SER A 283 -0.69 -45.32 -2.98
CA SER A 283 -0.40 -46.60 -3.63
C SER A 283 1.04 -46.69 -4.16
N ASN A 284 1.72 -45.55 -4.34
CA ASN A 284 3.13 -45.51 -4.72
C ASN A 284 4.03 -45.50 -3.47
N GLU A 285 4.74 -46.60 -3.23
CA GLU A 285 5.64 -46.77 -2.07
C GLU A 285 6.70 -45.66 -1.96
N LYS A 286 7.16 -45.09 -3.08
CA LYS A 286 8.12 -43.98 -3.08
C LYS A 286 7.54 -42.71 -2.47
N VAL A 287 6.26 -42.45 -2.69
CA VAL A 287 5.56 -41.26 -2.15
C VAL A 287 5.41 -41.38 -0.63
N VAL A 288 5.00 -42.54 -0.14
CA VAL A 288 4.90 -42.86 1.30
C VAL A 288 6.27 -42.74 1.97
N SER A 289 7.32 -43.23 1.32
CA SER A 289 8.70 -43.12 1.80
C SER A 289 9.17 -41.68 1.93
N ILE A 290 8.91 -40.83 0.93
CA ILE A 290 9.29 -39.41 0.95
C ILE A 290 8.57 -38.67 2.09
N ILE A 291 7.27 -38.87 2.27
CA ILE A 291 6.48 -38.16 3.27
C ILE A 291 6.87 -38.61 4.69
N SER A 292 7.08 -39.91 4.89
CA SER A 292 7.54 -40.45 6.17
C SER A 292 8.96 -39.99 6.53
N GLN A 293 9.88 -39.91 5.56
CA GLN A 293 11.22 -39.34 5.76
C GLN A 293 11.17 -37.86 6.17
N ILE A 294 10.26 -37.07 5.61
CA ILE A 294 10.10 -35.66 5.99
C ILE A 294 9.70 -35.53 7.45
N LEU A 295 8.81 -36.40 7.96
CA LEU A 295 8.31 -36.34 9.33
C LEU A 295 9.28 -36.91 10.36
N LYS A 296 10.08 -37.94 10.01
CA LYS A 296 11.05 -38.55 10.93
C LYS A 296 11.95 -37.50 11.60
N PRO A 297 12.25 -37.65 12.91
CA PRO A 297 13.24 -36.82 13.57
C PRO A 297 14.59 -37.03 12.88
N ASN A 298 15.32 -35.96 12.60
CA ASN A 298 16.68 -36.10 12.08
C ASN A 298 17.49 -36.86 13.13
N SER A 299 18.03 -38.03 12.79
CA SER A 299 19.12 -38.61 13.57
C SER A 299 20.23 -37.56 13.61
N ILE A 300 20.54 -37.05 14.80
CA ILE A 300 21.73 -36.24 15.03
C ILE A 300 22.92 -37.19 14.84
N SER A 301 23.43 -37.27 13.62
CA SER A 301 24.78 -37.75 13.35
C SER A 301 25.68 -36.52 13.32
N ASN A 302 26.50 -36.39 14.36
CA ASN A 302 27.66 -35.52 14.37
C ASN A 302 28.61 -35.91 13.23
N GLU A 303 28.61 -35.17 12.12
CA GLU A 303 29.77 -35.10 11.22
C GLU A 303 29.99 -33.65 10.77
N ASN A 304 31.27 -33.28 10.77
CA ASN A 304 31.88 -31.93 10.76
C ASN A 304 31.33 -30.89 9.78
N PRO A 305 31.42 -29.58 10.13
CA PRO A 305 31.05 -28.48 9.26
C PRO A 305 32.25 -27.99 8.42
N GLU A 306 32.77 -28.79 7.50
CA GLU A 306 33.72 -28.30 6.48
C GLU A 306 33.48 -28.91 5.11
N ASN A 307 32.47 -28.36 4.41
CA ASN A 307 32.72 -27.81 3.09
C ASN A 307 31.63 -26.82 2.69
N GLN A 308 32.08 -25.58 2.51
CA GLN A 308 31.31 -24.43 2.10
C GLN A 308 30.94 -24.49 0.60
N GLN A 309 30.05 -23.57 0.21
CA GLN A 309 29.73 -23.12 -1.16
C GLN A 309 28.70 -24.01 -1.90
N LYS A 310 27.50 -23.56 -2.29
CA LYS A 310 27.09 -22.24 -2.82
C LYS A 310 25.62 -21.99 -2.49
N ARG A 311 25.33 -21.06 -1.58
CA ARG A 311 24.01 -20.40 -1.56
C ARG A 311 24.07 -19.20 -2.50
N LYS A 312 23.54 -19.37 -3.71
CA LYS A 312 23.18 -18.22 -4.57
C LYS A 312 21.97 -17.52 -3.94
N PRO A 313 22.03 -16.22 -3.60
CA PRO A 313 20.83 -15.48 -3.27
C PRO A 313 20.00 -15.27 -4.55
N ARG A 314 18.73 -15.65 -4.48
CA ARG A 314 17.70 -15.31 -5.44
C ARG A 314 17.53 -13.78 -5.44
N PHE A 315 18.00 -13.13 -6.49
CA PHE A 315 17.27 -12.06 -7.16
C PHE A 315 17.66 -12.07 -8.65
N LYS A 316 16.65 -12.26 -9.50
CA LYS A 316 16.48 -11.53 -10.75
C LYS A 316 14.97 -11.29 -10.94
N ARG A 317 14.55 -10.05 -10.69
CA ARG A 317 13.84 -9.28 -11.71
C ARG A 317 14.91 -8.52 -12.49
#